data_AF-A0A5B0FR49-F1
#
_entry.id   AF-A0A5B0FR49-F1
#
_cell.length_a   1.000
_cell.length_b   1.000
_cell.length_c   1.000
_cell.angle_alpha   90.00
_cell.angle_beta   90.00
_cell.angle_gamma   90.00
#
_symmetry.space_group_name_H-M   'P 1'
#
loop_
_entity.id
_entity.type
_entity.pdbx_description
1 polymer ?
#
loop_
_entity_poly.entity_id
_entity_poly.type
_entity_poly.pdbx_seq_one_letter_code
_entity_poly.pdbx_strand_id
1 'polypeptide(L)'
;MRKAQYYCILLLLFTSCSKNNEDCGCDGSTRRILENLQARYIGDGTFVVPDTLARYMSVYACEVDTAWEISKDEKNWNYVISGNIKNTCLGPNPELRLPPPGGPIQITNIKKK
;
A
#
# COMPACT_ATOMS: atom_id res chain seq x y z
N MET A 1 17.37 -28.77 -58.16
CA MET A 1 17.09 -29.98 -57.34
C MET A 1 17.17 -29.60 -55.87
N ARG A 2 16.16 -30.00 -55.08
CA ARG A 2 15.88 -29.60 -53.68
C ARG A 2 16.97 -30.04 -52.68
N LYS A 3 17.06 -29.27 -51.58
CA LYS A 3 17.31 -29.62 -50.14
C LYS A 3 18.20 -28.52 -49.53
N ALA A 4 17.97 -27.93 -48.35
CA ALA A 4 17.11 -28.26 -47.24
C ALA A 4 16.71 -26.96 -46.48
N GLN A 5 15.49 -26.95 -45.94
CA GLN A 5 15.04 -26.04 -44.89
C GLN A 5 15.75 -26.40 -43.58
N TYR A 6 16.29 -25.41 -42.86
CA TYR A 6 16.46 -25.47 -41.41
C TYR A 6 16.09 -24.13 -40.78
N TYR A 7 14.93 -24.15 -40.11
CA TYR A 7 14.53 -23.21 -39.08
C TYR A 7 15.60 -23.19 -37.98
N CYS A 8 16.12 -22.01 -37.63
CA CYS A 8 16.78 -21.82 -36.34
C CYS A 8 15.86 -21.01 -35.43
N ILE A 9 15.43 -21.72 -34.40
CA ILE A 9 14.43 -21.42 -33.39
C ILE A 9 14.91 -20.30 -32.46
N LEU A 10 13.97 -19.40 -32.19
CA LEU A 10 13.80 -18.53 -31.02
C LEU A 10 14.51 -19.02 -29.73
N LEU A 11 15.38 -18.20 -29.15
CA LEU A 11 15.62 -18.20 -27.70
C LEU A 11 15.58 -16.76 -27.22
N LEU A 12 14.36 -16.26 -27.07
CA LEU A 12 14.04 -15.16 -26.17
C LEU A 12 14.52 -15.59 -24.78
N LEU A 13 15.67 -15.06 -24.37
CA LEU A 13 16.06 -15.03 -22.97
C LEU A 13 15.08 -14.08 -22.26
N PHE A 14 13.88 -14.59 -21.97
CA PHE A 14 13.12 -14.10 -20.83
C PHE A 14 13.99 -14.42 -19.63
N THR A 15 14.84 -13.47 -19.24
CA THR A 15 15.36 -13.44 -17.88
C THR A 15 14.14 -13.50 -16.99
N SER A 16 13.91 -14.68 -16.43
CA SER A 16 12.86 -14.97 -15.49
C SER A 16 12.94 -13.89 -14.41
N CYS A 17 12.06 -12.90 -14.50
CA CYS A 17 11.81 -11.99 -13.40
C CYS A 17 11.22 -12.90 -12.33
N SER A 18 12.08 -13.37 -11.42
CA SER A 18 11.65 -13.96 -10.16
C SER A 18 10.89 -12.86 -9.45
N LYS A 19 9.59 -12.76 -9.73
CA LYS A 19 8.65 -12.01 -8.93
C LYS A 19 8.66 -12.76 -7.60
N ASN A 20 9.53 -12.34 -6.70
CA ASN A 20 9.35 -12.61 -5.30
C ASN A 20 7.97 -12.00 -5.01
N ASN A 21 6.94 -12.83 -5.02
CA ASN A 21 5.58 -12.45 -4.68
C ASN A 21 5.55 -12.25 -3.17
N GLU A 22 6.27 -11.24 -2.69
CA GLU A 22 6.14 -10.79 -1.32
C GLU A 22 4.72 -10.25 -1.18
N ASP A 23 3.94 -10.86 -0.30
CA ASP A 23 2.56 -10.50 -0.01
C ASP A 23 2.51 -9.23 0.86
N CYS A 24 3.05 -8.13 0.31
CA CYS A 24 3.22 -6.85 0.97
C CYS A 24 2.98 -5.68 0.00
N GLY A 25 2.88 -4.48 0.53
CA GLY A 25 2.46 -3.30 -0.23
C GLY A 25 0.95 -3.29 -0.47
N CYS A 26 0.50 -2.54 -1.47
CA CYS A 26 -0.93 -2.36 -1.75
C CYS A 26 -1.65 -3.61 -2.24
N ASP A 27 -0.91 -4.49 -2.91
CA ASP A 27 -1.39 -5.78 -3.39
C ASP A 27 -1.29 -6.88 -2.32
N GLY A 28 -0.71 -6.56 -1.15
CA GLY A 28 -0.54 -7.52 -0.05
C GLY A 28 -1.84 -7.85 0.69
N SER A 29 -1.78 -8.89 1.52
CA SER A 29 -2.88 -9.27 2.41
C SER A 29 -3.17 -8.22 3.47
N THR A 30 -4.41 -8.24 3.96
CA THR A 30 -4.88 -7.34 5.01
C THR A 30 -4.30 -7.77 6.35
N ARG A 31 -3.56 -6.86 6.99
CA ARG A 31 -3.02 -7.03 8.34
C ARG A 31 -3.96 -6.51 9.42
N ARG A 32 -4.68 -5.41 9.13
CA ARG A 32 -5.58 -4.76 10.09
C ARG A 32 -6.70 -4.04 9.34
N ILE A 33 -7.91 -4.13 9.89
CA ILE A 33 -9.10 -3.43 9.38
C ILE A 33 -9.31 -2.16 10.21
N LEU A 34 -9.59 -1.04 9.54
CA LEU A 34 -10.04 0.21 10.14
C LEU A 34 -11.51 0.42 9.79
N GLU A 35 -12.34 0.71 10.80
CA GLU A 35 -13.77 0.96 10.62
C GLU A 35 -14.13 2.33 11.18
N ASN A 36 -14.63 3.21 10.31
CA ASN A 36 -15.20 4.52 10.64
C ASN A 36 -14.29 5.37 11.56
N LEU A 37 -12.97 5.32 11.32
CA LEU A 37 -12.00 6.05 12.11
C LEU A 37 -11.87 7.49 11.62
N GLN A 38 -11.82 8.42 12.56
CA GLN A 38 -11.44 9.79 12.24
C GLN A 38 -10.04 9.81 11.64
N ALA A 39 -9.86 10.64 10.62
CA ALA A 39 -8.63 10.75 9.89
C ALA A 39 -8.33 12.20 9.57
N ARG A 40 -7.04 12.51 9.50
CA ARG A 40 -6.52 13.79 9.08
C ARG A 40 -5.66 13.58 7.85
N TYR A 41 -6.07 14.14 6.72
CA TYR A 41 -5.25 14.09 5.50
C TYR A 41 -4.11 15.11 5.61
N ILE A 42 -2.87 14.66 5.40
CA ILE A 42 -1.67 15.51 5.51
C ILE A 42 -0.94 15.72 4.18
N GLY A 43 -1.52 15.27 3.07
CA GLY A 43 -0.91 15.32 1.74
C GLY A 43 -0.29 13.99 1.31
N ASP A 44 0.08 13.90 0.03
CA ASP A 44 0.79 12.76 -0.58
C ASP A 44 0.15 11.39 -0.30
N GLY A 45 -1.19 11.35 -0.30
CA GLY A 45 -1.95 10.13 -0.01
C GLY A 45 -1.93 9.69 1.45
N THR A 46 -1.35 10.47 2.36
CA THR A 46 -1.16 10.08 3.76
C THR A 46 -2.26 10.62 4.66
N PHE A 47 -2.83 9.72 5.45
CA PHE A 47 -3.73 10.04 6.55
C PHE A 47 -3.07 9.71 7.88
N VAL A 48 -3.23 10.61 8.85
CA VAL A 48 -3.02 10.29 10.27
C VAL A 48 -4.34 9.79 10.82
N VAL A 49 -4.31 8.68 11.57
CA VAL A 49 -5.47 8.10 12.26
C VAL A 49 -5.10 7.76 13.71
N PRO A 50 -6.07 7.69 14.64
CA PRO A 50 -5.82 7.22 16.00
C PRO A 50 -5.31 5.78 16.03
N ASP A 51 -4.41 5.50 16.97
CA ASP A 51 -3.94 4.15 17.27
C ASP A 51 -3.94 3.90 18.78
N THR A 52 -4.22 2.66 19.18
CA THR A 52 -4.32 2.28 20.59
C THR A 52 -2.96 2.12 21.26
N LEU A 53 -1.89 1.83 20.49
CA LEU A 53 -0.55 1.58 21.02
C LEU A 53 0.35 2.82 20.86
N ALA A 54 0.32 3.45 19.69
CA ALA A 54 1.18 4.56 19.32
C ALA A 54 0.51 5.94 19.46
N ARG A 55 -0.71 6.01 20.03
CA ARG A 55 -1.62 7.17 20.07
C ARG A 55 -2.14 7.58 18.68
N TYR A 56 -1.26 7.66 17.69
CA TYR A 56 -1.58 7.91 16.28
C TYR A 56 -0.71 7.03 15.38
N MET A 57 -1.19 6.78 14.17
CA MET A 57 -0.41 6.13 13.11
C MET A 57 -0.66 6.79 11.77
N SER A 58 0.33 6.71 10.88
CA SER A 58 0.21 7.16 9.49
C SER A 58 -0.13 5.99 8.60
N VAL A 59 -1.16 6.15 7.78
CA VAL A 59 -1.53 5.21 6.71
C VAL A 59 -1.45 5.92 5.37
N TYR A 60 -0.91 5.25 4.35
CA TYR A 60 -0.76 5.80 3.01
C TYR A 60 -1.71 5.09 2.05
N ALA A 61 -2.58 5.86 1.41
CA ALA A 61 -3.58 5.34 0.51
C ALA A 61 -2.95 4.68 -0.71
N CYS A 62 -3.40 3.48 -1.04
CA CYS A 62 -2.98 2.76 -2.23
C CYS A 62 -3.41 3.44 -3.52
N GLU A 63 -4.54 4.13 -3.48
CA GLU A 63 -5.02 4.99 -4.55
C GLU A 63 -5.19 6.38 -3.96
N VAL A 64 -4.47 7.35 -4.53
CA VAL A 64 -4.49 8.74 -4.07
C VAL A 64 -5.50 9.51 -4.89
N ASP A 65 -6.38 10.25 -4.20
CA ASP A 65 -7.31 11.17 -4.85
C ASP A 65 -6.83 12.62 -4.68
N THR A 66 -6.66 13.31 -5.80
CA THR A 66 -6.26 14.73 -5.83
C THR A 66 -7.31 15.68 -5.26
N ALA A 67 -8.56 15.23 -5.07
CA ALA A 67 -9.63 16.03 -4.49
C ALA A 67 -9.58 16.09 -2.95
N TRP A 68 -8.72 15.31 -2.30
CA TRP A 68 -8.59 15.35 -0.84
C TRP A 68 -7.97 16.67 -0.36
N GLU A 69 -8.64 17.33 0.58
CA GLU A 69 -8.20 18.60 1.15
C GLU A 69 -7.22 18.32 2.30
N ILE A 70 -6.02 18.89 2.22
CA ILE A 70 -5.05 18.83 3.31
C ILE A 70 -5.65 19.52 4.54
N SER A 71 -5.53 18.88 5.70
CA SER A 71 -6.04 19.46 6.93
C SER A 71 -5.30 20.72 7.32
N LYS A 72 -6.04 21.70 7.84
CA LYS A 72 -5.52 23.03 8.22
C LYS A 72 -4.54 22.98 9.39
N ASP A 73 -4.70 22.02 10.30
CA ASP A 73 -3.87 21.89 11.51
C ASP A 73 -3.96 20.48 12.12
N GLU A 74 -3.25 20.24 13.23
CA GLU A 74 -3.20 18.93 13.90
C GLU A 74 -4.44 18.53 14.68
N LYS A 75 -5.32 19.48 14.99
CA LYS A 75 -6.55 19.25 15.74
C LYS A 75 -7.73 18.98 14.81
N ASN A 76 -7.61 19.35 13.54
CA ASN A 76 -8.66 19.17 12.54
C ASN A 76 -8.62 17.77 11.90
N TRP A 77 -9.53 16.90 12.34
CA TRP A 77 -9.78 15.57 11.78
C TRP A 77 -10.84 15.66 10.67
N ASN A 78 -10.42 16.14 9.51
CA ASN A 78 -11.29 16.52 8.39
C ASN A 78 -11.93 15.35 7.64
N TYR A 79 -11.59 14.10 7.96
CA TYR A 79 -12.16 12.90 7.35
C TYR A 79 -12.60 11.86 8.38
N VAL A 80 -13.45 10.95 7.91
CA VAL A 80 -13.67 9.62 8.48
C VAL A 80 -13.34 8.62 7.39
N ILE A 81 -12.51 7.62 7.70
CA ILE A 81 -12.12 6.57 6.74
C ILE A 81 -12.36 5.18 7.32
N SER A 82 -12.67 4.26 6.41
CA SER A 82 -12.63 2.81 6.63
C SER A 82 -11.72 2.21 5.57
N GLY A 83 -11.02 1.13 5.91
CA GLY A 83 -10.14 0.48 4.96
C GLY A 83 -9.30 -0.65 5.54
N ASN A 84 -8.56 -1.29 4.65
CA ASN A 84 -7.73 -2.44 4.96
C ASN A 84 -6.26 -2.02 4.94
N ILE A 85 -5.62 -1.94 6.11
CA ILE A 85 -4.17 -1.78 6.19
C ILE A 85 -3.53 -3.07 5.70
N LYS A 86 -2.66 -2.94 4.71
CA LYS A 86 -1.94 -4.04 4.09
C LYS A 86 -0.62 -4.32 4.81
N ASN A 87 -0.06 -5.50 4.56
CA ASN A 87 1.30 -5.80 4.99
C ASN A 87 2.32 -4.83 4.38
N THR A 88 3.32 -4.44 5.15
CA THR A 88 4.42 -3.58 4.68
C THR A 88 5.64 -4.45 4.37
N CYS A 89 6.35 -4.15 3.29
CA CYS A 89 7.58 -4.84 2.96
C CYS A 89 8.69 -4.38 3.92
N LEU A 90 9.23 -5.29 4.75
CA LEU A 90 10.17 -4.92 5.82
C LEU A 90 11.64 -4.86 5.37
N GLY A 91 11.92 -5.19 4.10
CA GLY A 91 13.26 -5.23 3.52
C GLY A 91 14.07 -6.45 3.98
N PRO A 92 15.39 -6.46 3.76
CA PRO A 92 16.23 -7.57 4.19
C PRO A 92 16.25 -7.64 5.74
N ASN A 93 15.99 -8.83 6.27
CA ASN A 93 15.84 -9.16 7.71
C ASN A 93 14.52 -8.68 8.37
N PRO A 94 13.35 -9.10 7.86
CA PRO A 94 12.04 -8.75 8.43
C PRO A 94 11.89 -9.15 9.90
N GLU A 95 12.52 -10.25 10.33
CA GLU A 95 12.50 -10.77 11.69
C GLU A 95 13.12 -9.83 12.73
N LEU A 96 13.96 -8.89 12.30
CA LEU A 96 14.63 -7.93 13.18
C LEU A 96 13.81 -6.64 13.35
N ARG A 97 12.68 -6.48 12.64
CA ARG A 97 11.89 -5.24 12.63
C ARG A 97 10.49 -5.49 13.16
N LEU A 98 10.07 -4.68 14.13
CA LEU A 98 8.66 -4.64 14.51
C LEU A 98 7.85 -4.03 13.36
N PRO A 99 6.69 -4.62 13.00
CA PRO A 99 5.85 -4.06 11.95
C PRO A 99 5.34 -2.67 12.39
N PRO A 100 5.35 -1.66 11.51
CA PRO A 100 4.85 -0.35 11.85
C PRO A 100 3.36 -0.44 12.26
N PRO A 101 2.86 0.47 13.13
CA PRO A 101 1.45 0.47 13.49
C PRO A 101 0.55 0.79 12.26
N GLY A 102 1.05 1.62 11.35
CA GLY A 102 0.42 1.97 10.08
C GLY A 102 0.96 1.19 8.88
N GLY A 103 0.79 1.73 7.67
CA GLY A 103 1.17 1.06 6.43
C GLY A 103 0.31 1.47 5.23
N PRO A 104 0.42 0.74 4.10
CA PRO A 104 -0.46 0.96 2.95
C PRO A 104 -1.89 0.68 3.37
N ILE A 105 -2.83 1.49 2.92
CA ILE A 105 -4.25 1.27 3.17
C ILE A 105 -5.03 1.26 1.87
N GLN A 106 -5.81 0.21 1.67
CA GLN A 106 -6.88 0.21 0.68
C GLN A 106 -8.13 0.80 1.34
N ILE A 107 -8.40 2.08 1.03
CA ILE A 107 -9.56 2.80 1.56
C ILE A 107 -10.82 2.24 0.89
N THR A 108 -11.77 1.77 1.71
CA THR A 108 -13.05 1.23 1.24
C THR A 108 -14.19 2.22 1.43
N ASN A 109 -14.03 3.18 2.36
CA ASN A 109 -14.95 4.29 2.53
C ASN A 109 -14.17 5.52 3.00
N ILE A 110 -14.50 6.68 2.44
CA ILE A 110 -13.99 7.97 2.90
C ILE A 110 -15.12 9.00 2.87
N LYS A 111 -15.25 9.74 3.96
CA LYS A 111 -16.21 10.83 4.09
C LYS A 111 -15.52 12.07 4.65
N LYS A 112 -15.65 13.19 3.95
CA LYS A 112 -15.26 14.50 4.46
C LYS A 112 -16.23 14.93 5.58
N LYS A 113 -15.70 15.47 6.67
CA LYS A 113 -16.51 16.05 7.75
C LYS A 113 -16.94 17.48 7.45
#